data_AF-A0A5P8Z4H8-F1
#
_entry.id   AF-A0A5P8Z4H8-F1
#
_cell.length_a   1.000
_cell.length_b   1.000
_cell.length_c   1.000
_cell.angle_alpha   90.00
_cell.angle_beta   90.00
_cell.angle_gamma   90.00
#
_symmetry.space_group_name_H-M   'P 1'
#
loop_
_entity.id
_entity.type
_entity.pdbx_description
1 polymer ?
#
loop_
_entity_poly.entity_id
_entity_poly.type
_entity_poly.pdbx_seq_one_letter_code
_entity_poly.pdbx_strand_id
1 'polypeptide(L)'
;MLTRRHVMLGGLALAWVGPAGAQDAALSRLARGEALAIMRHALAPGIGDPDDFEIGDCSTQRNLDAAGRDQARRIGAALRSEGIGFERVLTSQWCRCRETAELLDVGPVEDAPPFNSFFAGRGDAPAQTAAALELIAGLARPPMIVSHQVNIRALTGQSTRSGEVLIATAGPARLDVLGSLLIDA
;
A
#
# COMPACT_ATOMS: atom_id res chain seq x y z
N MET A 1 -49.26 1.61 -26.97
CA MET A 1 -47.87 1.12 -27.14
C MET A 1 -46.98 1.91 -26.19
N LEU A 2 -46.69 1.38 -25.00
CA LEU A 2 -45.80 2.03 -24.01
C LEU A 2 -44.39 1.45 -24.16
N THR A 3 -43.43 2.30 -24.54
CA THR A 3 -42.01 1.97 -24.66
C THR A 3 -41.38 1.85 -23.27
N ARG A 4 -40.91 0.64 -22.93
CA ARG A 4 -40.11 0.36 -21.73
C ARG A 4 -38.76 1.07 -21.85
N ARG A 5 -38.49 2.03 -20.96
CA ARG A 5 -37.15 2.59 -20.73
C ARG A 5 -36.33 1.55 -19.95
N HIS A 6 -35.27 1.04 -20.57
CA HIS A 6 -34.26 0.25 -19.87
C HIS A 6 -33.34 1.22 -19.11
N VAL A 7 -33.34 1.10 -17.78
CA VAL A 7 -32.31 1.68 -16.90
C VAL A 7 -31.09 0.77 -17.00
N MET A 8 -30.01 1.24 -17.62
CA MET A 8 -28.70 0.60 -17.48
C MET A 8 -28.11 1.01 -16.13
N LEU A 9 -28.05 0.06 -15.20
CA LEU A 9 -27.16 0.17 -14.04
C LEU A 9 -25.72 0.10 -14.55
N GLY A 10 -25.00 1.21 -14.46
CA GLY A 10 -23.56 1.26 -14.69
C GLY A 10 -22.84 0.48 -13.60
N GLY A 11 -22.49 -0.78 -13.89
CA GLY A 11 -21.57 -1.55 -13.07
C GLY A 11 -20.17 -0.96 -13.15
N LEU A 12 -19.55 -0.76 -11.99
CA LEU A 12 -18.16 -0.35 -11.85
C LEU A 12 -17.27 -1.41 -12.52
N ALA A 13 -16.75 -1.12 -13.72
CA ALA A 13 -15.94 -2.04 -14.49
C ALA A 13 -14.48 -1.93 -14.04
N LEU A 14 -14.03 -2.92 -13.27
CA LEU A 14 -12.63 -3.19 -12.97
C LEU A 14 -11.92 -3.57 -14.28
N ALA A 15 -11.14 -2.67 -14.87
CA ALA A 15 -10.35 -2.98 -16.07
C ALA A 15 -8.99 -3.54 -15.66
N TRP A 16 -8.75 -4.84 -15.91
CA TRP A 16 -7.53 -5.54 -15.47
C TRP A 16 -6.74 -6.18 -16.60
N VAL A 17 -5.42 -5.97 -16.57
CA VAL A 17 -4.45 -6.50 -17.54
C VAL A 17 -3.50 -7.46 -16.80
N GLY A 18 -3.78 -8.76 -16.86
CA GLY A 18 -2.95 -9.85 -16.32
C GLY A 18 -3.65 -11.23 -16.41
N PRO A 19 -2.92 -12.37 -16.37
CA PRO A 19 -3.53 -13.69 -16.33
C PRO A 19 -4.23 -13.92 -14.98
N ALA A 20 -5.56 -14.00 -15.01
CA ALA A 20 -6.43 -14.05 -13.81
C ALA A 20 -5.98 -15.05 -12.73
N GLY A 21 -5.45 -16.23 -13.11
CA GLY A 21 -5.07 -17.27 -12.16
C GLY A 21 -3.85 -16.95 -11.27
N ALA A 22 -2.95 -16.06 -11.69
CA ALA A 22 -1.79 -15.68 -10.86
C ALA A 22 -2.18 -14.74 -9.71
N GLN A 23 -3.16 -13.88 -9.97
CA GLN A 23 -3.65 -12.89 -9.01
C GLN A 23 -4.49 -13.54 -7.91
N ASP A 24 -5.40 -14.44 -8.28
CA ASP A 24 -6.19 -15.24 -7.33
C ASP A 24 -5.29 -16.08 -6.41
N ALA A 25 -4.21 -16.64 -6.97
CA ALA A 25 -3.21 -17.36 -6.19
C ALA A 25 -2.47 -16.44 -5.20
N ALA A 26 -2.12 -15.22 -5.60
CA ALA A 26 -1.46 -14.25 -4.71
C ALA A 26 -2.38 -13.82 -3.56
N LEU A 27 -3.64 -13.46 -3.84
CA LEU A 27 -4.62 -13.13 -2.80
C LEU A 27 -4.87 -14.31 -1.85
N SER A 28 -4.98 -15.53 -2.38
CA SER A 28 -5.13 -16.73 -1.55
C SER A 28 -3.96 -16.93 -0.59
N ARG A 29 -2.73 -16.65 -1.01
CA ARG A 29 -1.54 -16.72 -0.14
C ARG A 29 -1.53 -15.61 0.90
N LEU A 30 -1.96 -14.41 0.53
CA LEU A 30 -2.11 -13.30 1.46
C LEU A 30 -3.14 -13.63 2.55
N ALA A 31 -4.32 -14.13 2.17
CA ALA A 31 -5.38 -14.53 3.10
C ALA A 31 -4.97 -15.65 4.07
N ARG A 32 -4.07 -16.54 3.66
CA ARG A 32 -3.48 -17.57 4.54
C ARG A 32 -2.33 -17.07 5.42
N GLY A 33 -1.91 -15.82 5.25
CA GLY A 33 -0.75 -15.25 5.94
C GLY A 33 0.57 -15.91 5.52
N GLU A 34 0.66 -16.34 4.25
CA GLU A 34 1.86 -16.91 3.63
C GLU A 34 2.61 -15.88 2.76
N ALA A 35 2.06 -14.67 2.65
CA ALA A 35 2.61 -13.54 1.90
C ALA A 35 2.37 -12.25 2.67
N LEU A 36 3.24 -11.26 2.46
CA LEU A 36 3.06 -9.90 2.96
C LEU A 36 2.34 -9.04 1.91
N ALA A 37 1.84 -7.90 2.35
CA ALA A 37 1.36 -6.84 1.45
C ALA A 37 2.21 -5.58 1.63
N ILE A 38 2.56 -4.91 0.54
CA ILE A 38 3.22 -3.61 0.55
C ILE A 38 2.50 -2.65 -0.39
N MET A 39 2.11 -1.48 0.12
CA MET A 39 1.26 -0.53 -0.55
C MET A 39 1.92 0.83 -0.62
N ARG A 40 1.79 1.49 -1.77
CA ARG A 40 2.06 2.92 -1.85
C ARG A 40 0.90 3.65 -1.20
N HIS A 41 1.20 4.65 -0.37
CA HIS A 41 0.17 5.51 0.23
C HIS A 41 -0.91 5.93 -0.77
N ALA A 42 -2.12 6.16 -0.26
CA ALA A 42 -3.25 6.59 -1.08
C ALA A 42 -3.02 7.99 -1.70
N LEU A 43 -3.95 8.48 -2.51
CA LEU A 43 -3.80 9.78 -3.20
C LEU A 43 -3.45 10.94 -2.24
N ALA A 44 -2.39 11.65 -2.59
CA ALA A 44 -1.88 12.83 -1.89
C ALA A 44 -1.39 13.84 -2.95
N PRO A 45 -2.20 14.85 -3.30
CA PRO A 45 -1.91 15.76 -4.41
C PRO A 45 -0.56 16.47 -4.29
N GLY A 46 0.18 16.57 -5.39
CA GLY A 46 1.51 17.18 -5.44
C GLY A 46 2.67 16.17 -5.44
N ILE A 47 3.90 16.69 -5.46
CA ILE A 47 5.14 15.90 -5.50
C ILE A 47 6.06 16.36 -4.39
N GLY A 48 6.67 15.41 -3.65
CA GLY A 48 7.58 15.73 -2.55
C GLY A 48 6.88 16.35 -1.34
N ASP A 49 7.64 16.63 -0.29
CA ASP A 49 7.19 17.40 0.86
C ASP A 49 7.89 18.76 0.84
N PRO A 50 7.32 19.80 1.50
CA PRO A 50 7.99 21.07 1.73
C PRO A 50 9.39 20.91 2.31
N ASP A 51 10.27 21.89 2.08
CA ASP A 51 11.67 21.82 2.54
C ASP A 51 11.76 21.71 4.07
N ASP A 52 10.85 22.39 4.77
CA ASP A 52 10.69 22.49 6.21
C ASP A 52 9.74 21.44 6.81
N PHE A 53 9.47 20.33 6.11
CA PHE A 53 8.63 19.28 6.68
C PHE A 53 9.23 18.70 7.98
N GLU A 54 8.37 18.38 8.93
CA GLU A 54 8.74 17.80 10.22
C GLU A 54 7.98 16.49 10.47
N ILE A 55 8.70 15.44 10.89
CA ILE A 55 8.08 14.18 11.30
C ILE A 55 7.30 14.42 12.60
N GLY A 56 6.02 14.04 12.60
CA GLY A 56 5.12 14.23 13.74
C GLY A 56 4.26 15.50 13.67
N ASP A 57 4.58 16.44 12.77
CA ASP A 57 3.71 17.58 12.47
C ASP A 57 3.15 17.47 11.05
N CYS A 58 1.91 17.02 10.94
CA CYS A 58 1.26 16.88 9.63
C CYS A 58 0.95 18.22 8.96
N SER A 59 0.97 19.35 9.67
CA SER A 59 0.70 20.67 9.08
C SER A 59 1.80 21.13 8.13
N THR A 60 3.02 20.60 8.29
CA THR A 60 4.21 20.88 7.47
C THR A 60 4.40 19.88 6.32
N GLN A 61 3.52 18.90 6.17
CA GLN A 61 3.68 17.78 5.23
C GLN A 61 2.65 17.80 4.09
N ARG A 62 2.97 17.12 2.99
CA ARG A 62 1.98 16.77 1.97
C ARG A 62 1.14 15.58 2.44
N ASN A 63 -0.16 15.81 2.57
CA ASN A 63 -1.14 14.89 3.13
C ASN A 63 -2.10 14.28 2.11
N LEU A 64 -2.90 13.30 2.55
CA LEU A 64 -4.01 12.78 1.77
C LEU A 64 -5.09 13.85 1.58
N ASP A 65 -5.69 13.91 0.39
CA ASP A 65 -6.93 14.64 0.15
C ASP A 65 -8.16 13.76 0.47
N ALA A 66 -9.36 14.29 0.24
CA ALA A 66 -10.60 13.53 0.46
C ALA A 66 -10.65 12.24 -0.38
N ALA A 67 -10.21 12.33 -1.65
CA ALA A 67 -10.18 11.19 -2.56
C ALA A 67 -9.20 10.10 -2.08
N GLY A 68 -8.04 10.48 -1.56
CA GLY A 68 -7.06 9.57 -0.97
C GLY A 68 -7.59 8.88 0.28
N ARG A 69 -8.29 9.61 1.15
CA ARG A 69 -8.92 9.02 2.34
C ARG A 69 -9.99 8.00 1.95
N ASP A 70 -10.83 8.30 0.97
CA ASP A 70 -11.84 7.38 0.47
C ASP A 70 -11.23 6.19 -0.29
N GLN A 71 -10.13 6.41 -1.00
CA GLN A 71 -9.36 5.33 -1.61
C GLN A 71 -8.81 4.36 -0.55
N ALA A 72 -8.17 4.87 0.51
CA ALA A 72 -7.66 4.03 1.59
C ALA A 72 -8.78 3.20 2.24
N ARG A 73 -9.93 3.83 2.56
CA ARG A 73 -11.08 3.11 3.14
C ARG A 73 -11.61 1.99 2.25
N ARG A 74 -11.73 2.23 0.93
CA ARG A 74 -12.23 1.21 -0.01
C ARG A 74 -11.26 0.05 -0.17
N ILE A 75 -9.96 0.32 -0.19
CA ILE A 75 -8.92 -0.72 -0.21
C ILE A 75 -8.98 -1.56 1.07
N GLY A 76 -9.06 -0.91 2.23
CA GLY A 76 -9.23 -1.58 3.50
C GLY A 76 -10.48 -2.47 3.55
N ALA A 77 -11.62 -1.93 3.09
CA ALA A 77 -12.87 -2.67 3.02
C ALA A 77 -12.79 -3.91 2.12
N ALA A 78 -12.12 -3.81 0.97
CA ALA A 78 -11.93 -4.94 0.06
C ALA A 78 -11.01 -6.03 0.66
N LEU A 79 -9.94 -5.64 1.38
CA LEU A 79 -9.12 -6.62 2.09
C LEU A 79 -9.93 -7.35 3.17
N ARG A 80 -10.71 -6.59 3.97
CA ARG A 80 -11.55 -7.17 5.01
C ARG A 80 -12.67 -8.07 4.46
N SER A 81 -13.26 -7.75 3.30
CA SER A 81 -14.29 -8.61 2.70
C SER A 81 -13.75 -9.97 2.27
N GLU A 82 -12.45 -10.07 1.98
CA GLU A 82 -11.75 -11.32 1.71
C GLU A 82 -11.24 -12.02 2.99
N GLY A 83 -11.60 -11.51 4.17
CA GLY A 83 -11.14 -12.02 5.46
C GLY A 83 -9.66 -11.75 5.75
N ILE A 84 -9.04 -10.82 5.02
CA ILE A 84 -7.63 -10.48 5.18
C ILE A 84 -7.46 -9.46 6.31
N GLY A 85 -6.65 -9.82 7.29
CA GLY A 85 -6.18 -8.95 8.36
C GLY A 85 -4.72 -9.26 8.69
N PHE A 86 -4.08 -8.35 9.41
CA PHE A 86 -2.65 -8.41 9.73
C PHE A 86 -2.44 -8.21 11.22
N GLU A 87 -1.50 -8.96 11.80
CA GLU A 87 -1.08 -8.74 13.20
C GLU A 87 -0.33 -7.41 13.37
N ARG A 88 0.32 -6.94 12.29
CA ARG A 88 1.09 -5.69 12.26
C ARG A 88 0.93 -4.98 10.92
N VAL A 89 0.62 -3.70 10.98
CA VAL A 89 0.65 -2.76 9.85
C VAL A 89 1.81 -1.79 10.08
N LEU A 90 2.91 -1.99 9.35
CA LEU A 90 4.09 -1.14 9.43
C LEU A 90 3.94 0.04 8.48
N THR A 91 4.27 1.25 8.93
CA THR A 91 4.12 2.44 8.09
C THR A 91 5.32 3.38 8.17
N SER A 92 5.57 4.09 7.07
CA SER A 92 6.39 5.29 7.13
C SER A 92 5.75 6.32 8.07
N GLN A 93 6.60 7.08 8.76
CA GLN A 93 6.17 8.17 9.66
C GLN A 93 5.63 9.40 8.92
N TRP A 94 5.63 9.40 7.58
CA TRP A 94 5.00 10.45 6.80
C TRP A 94 3.49 10.38 6.99
N CYS A 95 2.85 11.52 7.26
CA CYS A 95 1.45 11.57 7.65
C CYS A 95 0.52 10.93 6.62
N ARG A 96 0.79 11.08 5.31
CA ARG A 96 0.03 10.39 4.26
C ARG A 96 0.11 8.86 4.31
N CYS A 97 1.25 8.30 4.72
CA CYS A 97 1.42 6.85 4.87
C CYS A 97 0.73 6.37 6.15
N ARG A 98 0.95 7.09 7.25
CA ARG A 98 0.32 6.78 8.54
C ARG A 98 -1.20 6.83 8.45
N GLU A 99 -1.75 7.92 7.91
CA GLU A 99 -3.19 8.06 7.71
C GLU A 99 -3.75 6.99 6.76
N THR A 100 -3.02 6.65 5.68
CA THR A 100 -3.42 5.53 4.82
C THR A 100 -3.51 4.23 5.62
N ALA A 101 -2.48 3.90 6.42
CA ALA A 101 -2.43 2.69 7.22
C ALA A 101 -3.58 2.61 8.25
N GLU A 102 -3.89 3.73 8.90
CA GLU A 102 -5.00 3.83 9.86
C GLU A 102 -6.35 3.63 9.16
N LEU A 103 -6.57 4.29 8.01
CA LEU A 103 -7.82 4.21 7.26
C LEU A 103 -8.06 2.85 6.58
N LEU A 104 -7.00 2.07 6.35
CA LEU A 104 -7.15 0.69 5.89
C LEU A 104 -7.89 -0.14 6.92
N ASP A 105 -7.68 0.07 8.23
CA ASP A 105 -8.33 -0.68 9.31
C ASP A 105 -8.23 -2.21 9.10
N VAL A 106 -6.98 -2.69 8.94
CA VAL A 106 -6.67 -4.12 8.71
C VAL A 106 -5.75 -4.71 9.78
N GLY A 107 -5.39 -3.94 10.80
CA GLY A 107 -4.53 -4.38 11.90
C GLY A 107 -3.93 -3.21 12.69
N PRO A 108 -3.22 -3.48 13.80
CA PRO A 108 -2.52 -2.46 14.59
C PRO A 108 -1.44 -1.74 13.77
N VAL A 109 -1.47 -0.41 13.78
CA VAL A 109 -0.52 0.44 13.04
C VAL A 109 0.70 0.78 13.88
N GLU A 110 1.88 0.58 13.32
CA GLU A 110 3.18 0.87 13.96
C GLU A 110 4.08 1.67 13.03
N ASP A 111 4.68 2.74 13.56
CA ASP A 111 5.70 3.50 12.85
C ASP A 111 6.96 2.64 12.67
N ALA A 112 7.49 2.62 11.46
CA ALA A 112 8.68 1.86 11.11
C ALA A 112 9.62 2.75 10.28
N PRO A 113 10.59 3.44 10.92
CA PRO A 113 11.50 4.37 10.27
C PRO A 113 12.24 3.84 9.02
N PRO A 114 12.60 2.54 8.90
CA PRO A 114 13.19 2.01 7.66
C PRO A 114 12.32 2.18 6.40
N PHE A 115 11.01 2.40 6.54
CA PHE A 115 10.10 2.65 5.43
C PHE A 115 9.89 4.13 5.11
N ASN A 116 10.63 5.03 5.76
CA ASN A 116 10.59 6.47 5.49
C ASN A 116 11.10 6.81 4.08
N SER A 117 10.56 7.90 3.53
CA SER A 117 10.87 8.27 2.15
C SER A 117 12.28 8.83 2.05
N PHE A 118 13.13 8.21 1.25
CA PHE A 118 14.42 8.77 0.83
C PHE A 118 14.34 9.60 -0.47
N PHE A 119 13.12 9.96 -0.89
CA PHE A 119 12.94 10.83 -2.05
C PHE A 119 13.65 12.18 -1.82
N ALA A 120 14.19 12.77 -2.89
CA ALA A 120 14.93 14.02 -2.86
C ALA A 120 16.10 14.06 -1.85
N GLY A 121 16.76 12.91 -1.63
CA GLY A 121 17.93 12.82 -0.75
C GLY A 121 17.61 12.81 0.75
N ARG A 122 16.33 12.65 1.13
CA ARG A 122 15.86 12.63 2.52
C ARG A 122 16.13 11.28 3.21
N GLY A 123 17.38 10.84 3.22
CA GLY A 123 17.81 9.60 3.89
C GLY A 123 18.85 8.81 3.10
N ASP A 124 19.18 7.62 3.61
CA ASP A 124 20.13 6.69 3.01
C ASP A 124 19.35 5.51 2.40
N ALA A 125 19.25 5.45 1.07
CA ALA A 125 18.45 4.44 0.39
C ALA A 125 18.99 3.01 0.59
N PRO A 126 20.30 2.71 0.40
CA PRO A 126 20.87 1.40 0.73
C PRO A 126 20.65 0.98 2.18
N ALA A 127 20.96 1.83 3.15
CA ALA A 127 20.87 1.47 4.57
C ALA A 127 19.42 1.23 5.00
N GLN A 128 18.48 2.09 4.58
CA GLN A 128 17.06 1.90 4.89
C GLN A 128 16.48 0.65 4.22
N THR A 129 16.87 0.35 2.97
CA THR A 129 16.40 -0.86 2.28
C THR A 129 16.89 -2.12 2.99
N ALA A 130 18.16 -2.15 3.41
CA ALA A 130 18.71 -3.26 4.18
C ALA A 130 17.99 -3.43 5.53
N ALA A 131 17.81 -2.35 6.29
CA ALA A 131 17.09 -2.36 7.56
C ALA A 131 15.63 -2.77 7.42
N ALA A 132 14.96 -2.38 6.33
CA ALA A 132 13.59 -2.78 6.03
C ALA A 132 13.49 -4.30 5.75
N LEU A 133 14.42 -4.86 4.98
CA LEU A 133 14.47 -6.31 4.73
C LEU A 133 14.77 -7.10 6.01
N GLU A 134 15.70 -6.62 6.83
CA GLU A 134 16.02 -7.22 8.14
C GLU A 134 14.81 -7.19 9.07
N LEU A 135 14.11 -6.05 9.15
CA LEU A 135 12.89 -5.92 9.93
C LEU A 135 11.83 -6.92 9.47
N ILE A 136 11.58 -7.05 8.16
CA ILE A 136 10.62 -8.02 7.61
C ILE A 136 11.02 -9.46 7.95
N ALA A 137 12.30 -9.80 7.82
CA ALA A 137 12.82 -11.14 8.11
C ALA A 137 12.72 -11.52 9.59
N GLY A 138 12.74 -10.54 10.49
CA GLY A 138 12.62 -10.75 11.94
C GLY A 138 11.19 -10.95 12.45
N LEU A 139 10.17 -10.76 11.61
CA LEU A 139 8.76 -10.89 12.01
C LEU A 139 8.30 -12.36 11.97
N ALA A 140 7.55 -12.77 12.99
CA ALA A 140 6.95 -14.10 13.05
C ALA A 140 5.84 -14.31 11.99
N ARG A 141 5.18 -13.22 11.58
CA ARG A 141 4.06 -13.23 10.63
C ARG A 141 4.24 -12.11 9.59
N PRO A 142 3.86 -12.34 8.32
CA PRO A 142 3.99 -11.32 7.27
C PRO A 142 3.17 -10.05 7.60
N PRO A 143 3.75 -8.84 7.44
CA PRO A 143 3.05 -7.59 7.74
C PRO A 143 2.25 -7.06 6.54
N MET A 144 1.40 -6.08 6.82
CA MET A 144 1.03 -5.05 5.85
C MET A 144 2.02 -3.90 5.97
N ILE A 145 2.51 -3.36 4.85
CA ILE A 145 3.46 -2.24 4.83
C ILE A 145 2.87 -1.09 4.02
N VAL A 146 2.85 0.12 4.56
CA VAL A 146 2.46 1.33 3.84
C VAL A 146 3.64 2.29 3.72
N SER A 147 4.07 2.56 2.48
CA SER A 147 5.27 3.35 2.23
C SER A 147 5.13 4.16 0.93
N HIS A 148 6.26 4.53 0.33
CA HIS A 148 6.37 5.41 -0.83
C HIS A 148 6.88 4.64 -2.05
N GLN A 149 6.68 5.22 -3.23
CA GLN A 149 7.16 4.67 -4.51
C GLN A 149 8.65 4.32 -4.49
N VAL A 150 9.49 5.16 -3.88
CA VAL A 150 10.94 4.96 -3.86
C VAL A 150 11.34 3.74 -3.04
N ASN A 151 10.71 3.52 -1.88
CA ASN A 151 10.93 2.36 -1.02
C ASN A 151 10.44 1.08 -1.69
N ILE A 152 9.24 1.10 -2.27
CA ILE A 152 8.66 -0.07 -2.96
C ILE A 152 9.55 -0.48 -4.13
N ARG A 153 10.04 0.48 -4.92
CA ARG A 153 10.96 0.18 -6.02
C ARG A 153 12.26 -0.42 -5.53
N ALA A 154 12.84 0.08 -4.44
CA ALA A 154 14.06 -0.49 -3.87
C ALA A 154 13.84 -1.91 -3.32
N LEU A 155 12.69 -2.17 -2.70
CA LEU A 155 12.36 -3.45 -2.09
C LEU A 155 11.89 -4.51 -3.09
N THR A 156 11.27 -4.12 -4.20
CA THR A 156 10.59 -5.07 -5.12
C THR A 156 11.10 -5.03 -6.55
N GLY A 157 11.81 -3.97 -6.94
CA GLY A 157 12.14 -3.66 -8.33
C GLY A 157 10.96 -3.10 -9.15
N GLN A 158 9.76 -3.01 -8.58
CA GLN A 158 8.54 -2.60 -9.28
C GLN A 158 8.11 -1.17 -8.95
N SER A 159 7.29 -0.60 -9.82
CA SER A 159 6.64 0.70 -9.62
C SER A 159 5.17 0.53 -9.29
N THR A 160 4.60 1.48 -8.56
CA THR A 160 3.21 1.45 -8.09
C THR A 160 2.49 2.77 -8.32
N ARG A 161 1.18 2.67 -8.59
CA ARG A 161 0.25 3.80 -8.49
C ARG A 161 -0.09 4.10 -7.02
N SER A 162 -0.62 5.28 -6.75
CA SER A 162 -1.13 5.60 -5.42
C SER A 162 -2.25 4.61 -5.05
N GLY A 163 -2.14 4.02 -3.86
CA GLY A 163 -3.07 3.01 -3.39
C GLY A 163 -2.90 1.62 -3.98
N GLU A 164 -1.91 1.38 -4.84
CA GLU A 164 -1.64 0.03 -5.34
C GLU A 164 -0.94 -0.81 -4.27
N VAL A 165 -1.49 -2.00 -4.02
CA VAL A 165 -0.98 -2.99 -3.07
C VAL A 165 -0.26 -4.08 -3.85
N LEU A 166 1.02 -4.32 -3.57
CA LEU A 166 1.75 -5.47 -4.07
C LEU A 166 1.70 -6.59 -3.02
N ILE A 167 1.46 -7.81 -3.49
CA ILE A 167 1.50 -9.02 -2.66
C ILE A 167 2.83 -9.70 -2.94
N ALA A 168 3.61 -9.98 -1.90
CA ALA A 168 4.97 -10.47 -2.07
C ALA A 168 5.39 -11.48 -1.00
N THR A 169 6.49 -12.17 -1.26
CA THR A 169 7.22 -12.96 -0.25
C THR A 169 8.60 -12.37 -0.01
N ALA A 170 9.16 -12.62 1.17
CA ALA A 170 10.55 -12.28 1.43
C ALA A 170 11.47 -13.20 0.60
N GLY A 171 12.33 -12.59 -0.22
CA GLY A 171 13.46 -13.23 -0.86
C GLY A 171 14.78 -12.85 -0.18
N PRO A 172 15.92 -13.43 -0.59
CA PRO A 172 17.21 -13.26 0.09
C PRO A 172 17.79 -11.84 0.02
N ALA A 173 17.42 -11.05 -0.99
CA ALA A 173 17.96 -9.70 -1.20
C ALA A 173 16.88 -8.64 -1.56
N ARG A 174 15.63 -9.08 -1.72
CA ARG A 174 14.48 -8.25 -2.10
C ARG A 174 13.19 -9.01 -1.83
N LEU A 175 12.06 -8.34 -2.01
CA LEU A 175 10.73 -8.94 -2.02
C LEU A 175 10.40 -9.46 -3.42
N ASP A 176 9.88 -10.69 -3.50
CA ASP A 176 9.43 -11.30 -4.75
C ASP A 176 7.91 -11.13 -4.89
N VAL A 177 7.50 -10.32 -5.86
CA VAL A 177 6.09 -9.95 -6.09
C VAL A 177 5.35 -11.09 -6.78
N LEU A 178 4.22 -11.48 -6.20
CA LEU A 178 3.34 -12.54 -6.66
C LEU A 178 2.17 -11.98 -7.48
N GLY A 179 1.74 -10.75 -7.17
CA GLY A 179 0.62 -10.08 -7.81
C GLY A 179 0.39 -8.69 -7.20
N SER A 180 -0.62 -7.99 -7.67
CA SER A 180 -1.04 -6.70 -7.12
C SER A 180 -2.55 -6.57 -7.00
N LEU A 181 -3.01 -5.65 -6.18
CA LEU A 181 -4.39 -5.20 -6.03
C LEU A 181 -4.41 -3.68 -6.24
N LEU A 182 -5.29 -3.21 -7.12
CA LEU A 182 -5.53 -1.82 -7.42
C LEU A 182 -7.03 -1.61 -7.38
N ILE A 183 -7.49 -0.74 -6.49
CA ILE A 183 -8.89 -0.32 -6.45
C ILE A 183 -8.91 1.13 -6.87
N ASP A 184 -9.44 1.37 -8.06
CA ASP A 184 -9.55 2.71 -8.66
C ASP A 184 -10.33 3.65 -7.74
N ALA A 185 -10.05 4.95 -7.83
CA ALA A 185 -10.79 6.04 -7.17
C ALA A 185 -12.28 6.02 -7.53
#